data_AF-A0A5N7ZHY6-F1
#
_entry.id   AF-A0A5N7ZHY6-F1
#
_cell.length_a   1.000
_cell.length_b   1.000
_cell.length_c   1.000
_cell.angle_alpha   90.00
_cell.angle_beta   90.00
_cell.angle_gamma   90.00
#
_symmetry.space_group_name_H-M   'P 1'
#
loop_
_entity.id
_entity.type
_entity.pdbx_description
1 polymer ?
#
loop_
_entity_poly.entity_id
_entity_poly.type
_entity_poly.pdbx_seq_one_letter_code
_entity_poly.pdbx_strand_id
1 'polypeptide(L)'
;TTSGVASMPILTASTPMSLPINVLHINASENGTVLWFTKTKRVKMFFTENLGIQDGIAEIPAMLWFANKQNLMVFALGNDRRPTEKTSLYHAPFFNVYEDGHVCMGTVDVNIKNSASIEEFIQAWEKYFFNSYFSHLFDKHNPVNGNCVSLWKNLIEMGSPFPKEVLKKTNRTLKYLIK
;
A
#
# COMPACT_ATOMS: atom_id res chain seq x y z
N THR A 1 -38.79 6.61 10.49
CA THR A 1 -37.96 7.81 10.35
C THR A 1 -37.24 8.09 11.65
N THR A 2 -35.96 7.72 11.73
CA THR A 2 -34.94 8.37 12.56
C THR A 2 -33.60 7.72 12.20
N SER A 3 -32.89 8.36 11.28
CA SER A 3 -31.51 8.07 10.92
C SER A 3 -30.60 8.44 12.09
N GLY A 4 -29.97 7.44 12.72
CA GLY A 4 -28.90 7.64 13.68
C GLY A 4 -27.61 7.97 12.95
N VAL A 5 -27.15 9.21 13.06
CA VAL A 5 -25.83 9.64 12.58
C VAL A 5 -24.80 9.12 13.58
N ALA A 6 -23.91 8.24 13.14
CA ALA A 6 -22.84 7.69 13.97
C ALA A 6 -21.56 8.51 13.79
N SER A 7 -21.21 9.30 14.79
CA SER A 7 -19.97 10.07 14.87
C SER A 7 -18.77 9.19 15.24
N MET A 8 -17.58 9.55 14.74
CA MET A 8 -16.28 8.96 15.14
C MET A 8 -15.98 9.19 16.63
N PRO A 9 -15.14 8.33 17.27
CA PRO A 9 -14.83 8.45 18.68
C PRO A 9 -14.23 9.81 19.02
N ILE A 10 -14.77 10.43 20.08
CA ILE A 10 -14.24 11.66 20.67
C ILE A 10 -12.89 11.32 21.30
N LEU A 11 -11.83 11.95 20.80
CA LEU A 11 -10.49 11.91 21.38
C LEU A 11 -10.53 12.60 22.77
N THR A 12 -10.72 11.82 23.83
CA THR A 12 -10.47 12.29 25.20
C THR A 12 -8.96 12.34 25.43
N ALA A 13 -8.45 13.53 25.74
CA ALA A 13 -7.04 13.80 25.96
C ALA A 13 -6.54 13.16 27.26
N SER A 14 -5.64 12.17 27.16
CA SER A 14 -4.82 11.71 28.29
C SER A 14 -3.67 10.79 27.85
N THR A 15 -2.78 11.31 26.99
CA THR A 15 -1.33 11.00 26.82
C THR A 15 -0.91 11.57 25.45
N PRO A 16 0.30 12.12 25.27
CA PRO A 16 0.78 12.44 23.92
C PRO A 16 0.97 11.09 23.20
N MET A 17 -0.04 10.71 22.41
CA MET A 17 -0.03 9.53 21.57
C MET A 17 1.08 9.72 20.54
N SER A 18 2.27 9.19 20.83
CA SER A 18 3.36 9.15 19.87
C SER A 18 2.86 8.32 18.71
N LEU A 19 2.54 8.97 17.59
CA LEU A 19 2.21 8.29 16.36
C LEU A 19 3.34 7.30 16.03
N PRO A 20 3.01 6.11 15.49
CA PRO A 20 4.02 5.21 14.98
C PRO A 20 4.98 5.97 14.08
N ILE A 21 6.29 5.68 14.21
CA ILE A 21 7.36 6.41 13.53
C ILE A 21 7.23 6.41 11.99
N ASN A 22 6.39 5.54 11.46
CA ASN A 22 6.14 5.41 10.04
C ASN A 22 4.85 6.09 9.55
N VAL A 23 4.01 6.61 10.44
CA VAL A 23 2.84 7.44 10.08
C VAL A 23 3.31 8.83 9.68
N LEU A 24 2.76 9.32 8.59
CA LEU A 24 3.10 10.60 7.95
C LEU A 24 1.99 11.63 8.09
N HIS A 25 0.74 11.20 7.96
CA HIS A 25 -0.43 12.06 8.06
C HIS A 25 -1.66 11.27 8.51
N ILE A 26 -2.52 11.90 9.31
CA ILE A 26 -3.85 11.40 9.67
C ILE A 26 -4.86 12.51 9.43
N ASN A 27 -5.89 12.20 8.65
CA ASN A 27 -7.08 13.03 8.51
C ASN A 27 -8.20 12.39 9.32
N ALA A 28 -8.73 13.09 10.32
CA ALA A 28 -9.77 12.59 11.23
C ALA A 28 -11.20 13.00 10.82
N SER A 29 -11.42 13.38 9.56
CA SER A 29 -12.76 13.63 9.01
C SER A 29 -13.60 12.35 8.93
N GLU A 30 -14.88 12.47 8.55
CA GLU A 30 -15.84 11.37 8.45
C GLU A 30 -15.32 10.19 7.60
N ASN A 31 -14.56 10.48 6.55
CA ASN A 31 -13.85 9.49 5.71
C ASN A 31 -12.35 9.47 6.01
N GLY A 32 -12.00 9.41 7.30
CA GLY A 32 -10.64 9.58 7.77
C GLY A 32 -9.62 8.69 7.06
N THR A 33 -8.46 9.27 6.75
CA THR A 33 -7.39 8.63 5.99
C THR A 33 -6.11 8.59 6.80
N VAL A 34 -5.35 7.51 6.63
CA VAL A 34 -3.99 7.37 7.18
C VAL A 34 -3.01 7.29 6.02
N LEU A 35 -1.94 8.08 6.09
CA LEU A 35 -0.78 7.99 5.21
C LEU A 35 0.41 7.48 6.03
N TRP A 36 1.03 6.38 5.61
CA TRP A 36 2.21 5.82 6.25
C TRP A 36 3.20 5.28 5.22
N PHE A 37 4.42 4.97 5.64
CA PHE A 37 5.41 4.30 4.80
C PHE A 37 5.91 3.01 5.43
N THR A 38 6.48 2.14 4.61
CA THR A 38 7.29 1.00 5.07
C THR A 38 8.62 1.02 4.36
N LYS A 39 9.67 0.59 5.06
CA LYS A 39 10.97 0.34 4.43
C LYS A 39 10.90 -0.93 3.57
N THR A 40 11.90 -1.09 2.72
CA THR A 40 12.23 -2.33 2.02
C THR A 40 12.17 -3.49 3.01
N LYS A 41 11.43 -4.54 2.65
CA LYS A 41 11.24 -5.73 3.50
C LYS A 41 10.99 -6.95 2.64
N ARG A 42 11.15 -8.13 3.22
CA ARG A 42 10.72 -9.39 2.61
C ARG A 42 9.29 -9.70 3.00
N VAL A 43 8.46 -10.03 2.02
CA VAL A 43 7.06 -10.43 2.23
C VAL A 43 6.77 -11.71 1.49
N LYS A 44 5.85 -12.51 2.03
CA LYS A 44 5.26 -13.61 1.29
C LYS A 44 4.24 -13.04 0.30
N MET A 45 4.28 -13.51 -0.94
CA MET A 45 3.40 -13.09 -2.02
C MET A 45 2.70 -14.31 -2.60
N PHE A 46 1.45 -14.11 -3.00
CA PHE A 46 0.59 -15.13 -3.60
C PHE A 46 0.17 -14.69 -4.99
N PHE A 47 0.24 -15.59 -5.96
CA PHE A 47 -0.07 -15.32 -7.36
C PHE A 47 -1.08 -16.32 -7.89
N THR A 48 -1.97 -15.87 -8.76
CA THR A 48 -2.84 -16.81 -9.48
C THR A 48 -2.07 -17.56 -10.57
N GLU A 49 -2.48 -18.80 -10.84
CA GLU A 49 -1.76 -19.72 -11.74
C GLU A 49 -1.54 -19.15 -13.15
N ASN A 50 -2.47 -18.33 -13.66
CA ASN A 50 -2.40 -17.69 -14.98
C ASN A 50 -1.18 -16.78 -15.18
N LEU A 51 -0.56 -16.26 -14.11
CA LEU A 51 0.67 -15.46 -14.20
C LEU A 51 1.91 -16.35 -14.40
N GLY A 52 1.80 -17.65 -14.09
CA GLY A 52 2.90 -18.60 -14.12
C GLY A 52 4.03 -18.26 -13.14
N ILE A 53 3.75 -17.48 -12.10
CA ILE A 53 4.67 -17.10 -11.02
C ILE A 53 4.36 -18.01 -9.83
N GLN A 54 5.40 -18.55 -9.20
CA GLN A 54 5.22 -19.35 -7.98
C GLN A 54 5.00 -18.42 -6.78
N ASP A 55 4.18 -18.86 -5.83
CA ASP A 55 4.12 -18.21 -4.51
C ASP A 55 5.50 -18.27 -3.84
N GLY A 56 5.86 -17.21 -3.12
CA GLY A 56 7.19 -17.16 -2.53
C GLY A 56 7.44 -15.93 -1.67
N ILE A 57 8.67 -15.86 -1.16
CA ILE A 57 9.15 -14.72 -0.39
C ILE A 57 10.06 -13.89 -1.29
N ALA A 58 9.75 -12.61 -1.47
CA ALA A 58 10.57 -11.68 -2.22
C ALA A 58 10.80 -10.39 -1.43
N GLU A 59 11.90 -9.71 -1.73
CA GLU A 59 12.11 -8.33 -1.26
C GLU A 59 11.28 -7.36 -2.09
N ILE A 60 10.56 -6.47 -1.42
CA ILE A 60 9.77 -5.39 -2.04
C ILE A 60 10.47 -4.05 -1.80
N PRO A 61 10.27 -3.03 -2.66
CA PRO A 61 10.80 -1.70 -2.39
C PRO A 61 10.17 -1.09 -1.14
N ALA A 62 10.72 0.02 -0.67
CA ALA A 62 10.01 0.88 0.27
C ALA A 62 8.67 1.31 -0.34
N MET A 63 7.63 1.36 0.48
CA MET A 63 6.25 1.60 0.05
C MET A 63 5.67 2.80 0.76
N LEU A 64 4.82 3.53 0.06
CA LEU A 64 3.92 4.55 0.59
C LEU A 64 2.49 4.03 0.50
N TRP A 65 1.75 4.18 1.58
CA TRP A 65 0.41 3.64 1.74
C TRP A 65 -0.54 4.77 2.13
N PHE A 66 -1.66 4.88 1.44
CA PHE A 66 -2.71 5.85 1.74
C PHE A 66 -4.05 5.12 1.73
N ALA A 67 -4.74 5.11 2.87
CA ALA A 67 -5.97 4.35 2.99
C ALA A 67 -7.01 5.03 3.87
N ASN A 68 -8.28 4.79 3.55
CA ASN A 68 -9.39 4.88 4.49
C ASN A 68 -9.88 3.45 4.82
N LYS A 69 -11.07 3.29 5.39
CA LYS A 69 -11.59 1.96 5.76
C LYS A 69 -11.95 1.08 4.56
N GLN A 70 -12.17 1.67 3.38
CA GLN A 70 -12.68 0.96 2.20
C GLN A 70 -11.67 0.90 1.06
N ASN A 71 -10.78 1.88 0.98
CA ASN A 71 -9.90 2.08 -0.17
C ASN A 71 -8.45 2.13 0.28
N LEU A 72 -7.60 1.51 -0.53
CA LEU A 72 -6.16 1.56 -0.42
C LEU A 72 -5.56 2.09 -1.72
N MET A 73 -4.61 3.00 -1.57
CA MET A 73 -3.68 3.40 -2.61
C MET A 73 -2.25 3.09 -2.17
N VAL A 74 -1.44 2.58 -3.10
CA VAL A 74 -0.03 2.24 -2.84
C VAL A 74 0.89 2.81 -3.92
N PHE A 75 2.08 3.22 -3.49
CA PHE A 75 3.16 3.67 -4.36
C PHE A 75 4.49 3.10 -3.88
N ALA A 76 5.45 2.94 -4.79
CA ALA A 76 6.82 2.64 -4.43
C ALA A 76 7.61 3.93 -4.14
N LEU A 77 8.62 3.79 -3.28
CA LEU A 77 9.58 4.84 -2.91
C LEU A 77 10.98 4.41 -3.36
N GLY A 78 11.80 5.38 -3.80
CA GLY A 78 13.15 5.09 -4.28
C GLY A 78 14.15 4.70 -3.19
N ASN A 79 13.83 4.88 -1.90
CA ASN A 79 14.68 4.53 -0.77
C ASN A 79 13.91 4.43 0.56
N ASP A 80 14.58 3.94 1.60
CA ASP A 80 14.01 3.71 2.94
C ASP A 80 13.94 4.95 3.84
N ARG A 81 14.28 6.15 3.32
CA ARG A 81 14.19 7.38 4.11
C ARG A 81 12.73 7.77 4.29
N ARG A 82 12.40 8.36 5.44
CA ARG A 82 11.07 8.92 5.69
C ARG A 82 10.74 9.93 4.59
N PRO A 83 9.68 9.72 3.80
CA PRO A 83 9.35 10.60 2.69
C PRO A 83 8.82 11.95 3.19
N THR A 84 8.96 12.97 2.35
CA THR A 84 8.44 14.32 2.57
C THR A 84 7.40 14.64 1.50
N GLU A 85 6.68 15.74 1.63
CA GLU A 85 5.71 16.20 0.62
C GLU A 85 6.30 16.30 -0.81
N LYS A 86 7.60 16.58 -0.92
CA LYS A 86 8.33 16.72 -2.19
C LYS A 86 8.84 15.38 -2.75
N THR A 87 8.75 14.29 -1.98
CA THR A 87 9.21 12.97 -2.43
C THR A 87 8.43 12.52 -3.66
N SER A 88 9.15 12.23 -4.75
CA SER A 88 8.56 11.65 -5.97
C SER A 88 8.04 10.24 -5.71
N LEU A 89 6.90 9.91 -6.30
CA LEU A 89 6.30 8.59 -6.20
C LEU A 89 6.59 7.76 -7.46
N TYR A 90 6.75 6.46 -7.26
CA TYR A 90 6.88 5.47 -8.34
C TYR A 90 5.64 4.58 -8.34
N HIS A 91 5.29 4.03 -9.50
CA HIS A 91 4.22 3.04 -9.56
C HIS A 91 4.59 1.86 -8.67
N ALA A 92 3.62 1.37 -7.89
CA ALA A 92 3.83 0.19 -7.08
C ALA A 92 4.00 -1.02 -8.01
N PRO A 93 5.09 -1.79 -7.90
CA PRO A 93 5.45 -2.82 -8.87
C PRO A 93 4.58 -4.08 -8.76
N PHE A 94 3.30 -3.99 -8.44
CA PHE A 94 2.43 -5.13 -8.16
C PHE A 94 1.28 -5.26 -9.15
N PHE A 95 0.72 -6.46 -9.22
CA PHE A 95 -0.55 -6.72 -9.89
C PHE A 95 -1.71 -6.19 -9.04
N ASN A 96 -2.90 -6.09 -9.64
CA ASN A 96 -4.11 -5.56 -9.00
C ASN A 96 -3.97 -4.09 -8.53
N VAL A 97 -3.00 -3.34 -9.06
CA VAL A 97 -2.83 -1.90 -8.77
C VAL A 97 -3.06 -1.11 -10.06
N TYR A 98 -3.97 -0.13 -10.00
CA TYR A 98 -4.25 0.80 -11.08
C TYR A 98 -3.10 1.81 -11.25
N GLU A 99 -3.01 2.45 -12.42
CA GLU A 99 -1.95 3.43 -12.72
C GLU A 99 -1.86 4.57 -11.69
N ASP A 100 -3.00 4.97 -11.16
CA ASP A 100 -3.13 6.03 -10.16
C ASP A 100 -2.83 5.58 -8.72
N GLY A 101 -2.47 4.30 -8.52
CA GLY A 101 -2.11 3.70 -7.25
C GLY A 101 -3.25 3.01 -6.52
N HIS A 102 -4.51 3.12 -6.96
CA HIS A 102 -5.61 2.40 -6.32
C HIS A 102 -5.42 0.89 -6.38
N VAL A 103 -5.76 0.21 -5.29
CA VAL A 103 -5.69 -1.26 -5.20
C VAL A 103 -7.07 -1.86 -5.45
N CYS A 104 -7.12 -2.81 -6.37
CA CYS A 104 -8.26 -3.70 -6.53
C CYS A 104 -8.15 -4.87 -5.54
N MET A 105 -8.97 -4.84 -4.49
CA MET A 105 -9.03 -5.92 -3.49
C MET A 105 -9.90 -7.11 -3.94
N GLY A 106 -10.50 -7.06 -5.15
CA GLY A 106 -11.40 -8.09 -5.64
C GLY A 106 -12.60 -8.30 -4.72
N THR A 107 -12.90 -9.55 -4.37
CA THR A 107 -13.98 -9.92 -3.45
C THR A 107 -13.54 -10.05 -1.99
N VAL A 108 -12.33 -9.59 -1.65
CA VAL A 108 -11.84 -9.64 -0.25
C VAL A 108 -12.68 -8.68 0.59
N ASP A 109 -13.37 -9.22 1.60
CA ASP A 109 -14.10 -8.43 2.58
C ASP A 109 -13.10 -7.75 3.53
N VAL A 110 -12.79 -6.49 3.25
CA VAL A 110 -11.94 -5.65 4.10
C VAL A 110 -12.76 -5.21 5.31
N ASN A 111 -12.64 -5.94 6.40
CA ASN A 111 -13.36 -5.66 7.63
C ASN A 111 -12.42 -5.03 8.66
N ILE A 112 -12.22 -3.71 8.55
CA ILE A 112 -11.49 -2.94 9.55
C ILE A 112 -12.49 -2.35 10.54
N LYS A 113 -12.40 -2.79 11.80
CA LYS A 113 -13.29 -2.35 12.87
C LYS A 113 -13.21 -0.84 13.08
N ASN A 114 -14.36 -0.21 13.36
CA ASN A 114 -14.43 1.22 13.66
C ASN A 114 -13.62 1.63 14.90
N SER A 115 -13.35 0.69 15.82
CA SER A 115 -12.59 0.89 17.04
C SER A 115 -11.11 0.51 16.92
N ALA A 116 -10.63 0.18 15.71
CA ALA A 116 -9.24 -0.23 15.52
C ALA A 116 -8.28 0.93 15.85
N SER A 117 -7.15 0.61 16.48
CA SER A 117 -6.05 1.56 16.63
C SER A 117 -5.42 1.87 15.26
N ILE A 118 -4.61 2.93 15.17
CA ILE A 118 -3.90 3.27 13.92
C ILE A 118 -2.93 2.14 13.54
N GLU A 119 -2.28 1.52 14.51
CA GLU A 119 -1.38 0.38 14.31
C GLU A 119 -2.15 -0.84 13.78
N GLU A 120 -3.31 -1.15 14.36
CA GLU A 120 -4.16 -2.25 13.90
C GLU A 120 -4.68 -2.01 12.48
N PHE A 121 -5.07 -0.76 12.18
CA PHE A 121 -5.51 -0.33 10.84
C PHE A 121 -4.39 -0.53 9.80
N ILE A 122 -3.17 -0.09 10.10
CA ILE A 122 -2.00 -0.23 9.23
C ILE A 122 -1.68 -1.71 8.99
N GLN A 123 -1.60 -2.50 10.08
CA GLN A 123 -1.30 -3.93 9.99
C GLN A 123 -2.36 -4.68 9.19
N ALA A 124 -3.64 -4.32 9.36
CA ALA A 124 -4.73 -4.92 8.61
C ALA A 124 -4.57 -4.65 7.11
N TRP A 125 -4.35 -3.41 6.69
CA TRP A 125 -4.18 -3.07 5.27
C TRP A 125 -2.96 -3.75 4.63
N GLU A 126 -1.81 -3.74 5.30
CA GLU A 126 -0.62 -4.44 4.80
C GLU A 126 -0.87 -5.95 4.69
N LYS A 127 -1.56 -6.54 5.68
CA LYS A 127 -1.93 -7.95 5.68
C LYS A 127 -2.91 -8.28 4.55
N TYR A 128 -3.94 -7.46 4.35
CA TYR A 128 -4.91 -7.65 3.28
C TYR A 128 -4.26 -7.57 1.90
N PHE A 129 -3.37 -6.60 1.70
CA PHE A 129 -2.66 -6.45 0.43
C PHE A 129 -1.78 -7.65 0.11
N PHE A 130 -0.87 -8.04 1.01
CA PHE A 130 0.09 -9.11 0.73
C PHE A 130 -0.47 -10.52 0.83
N ASN A 131 -1.60 -10.73 1.51
CA ASN A 131 -2.33 -12.01 1.48
C ASN A 131 -3.44 -12.03 0.41
N SER A 132 -3.54 -11.00 -0.42
CA SER A 132 -4.36 -11.08 -1.63
C SER A 132 -3.62 -11.87 -2.71
N TYR A 133 -4.37 -12.55 -3.57
CA TYR A 133 -3.80 -13.19 -4.75
C TYR A 133 -3.60 -12.14 -5.85
N PHE A 134 -2.34 -11.86 -6.18
CA PHE A 134 -1.97 -11.04 -7.33
C PHE A 134 -2.36 -11.75 -8.62
N SER A 135 -3.13 -11.08 -9.49
CA SER A 135 -3.83 -11.79 -10.56
C SER A 135 -3.73 -11.20 -11.96
N HIS A 136 -3.72 -9.88 -12.10
CA HIS A 136 -3.64 -9.23 -13.39
C HIS A 136 -3.02 -7.84 -13.30
N LEU A 137 -2.40 -7.43 -14.41
CA LEU A 137 -2.14 -6.02 -14.68
C LEU A 137 -3.38 -5.45 -15.35
N PHE A 138 -3.70 -4.19 -15.08
CA PHE A 138 -4.74 -3.50 -15.81
C PHE A 138 -4.18 -3.09 -17.18
N ASP A 139 -4.83 -3.55 -18.26
CA ASP A 139 -4.39 -3.54 -19.66
C ASP A 139 -3.17 -2.69 -20.02
N LYS A 140 -3.31 -1.35 -19.98
CA LYS A 140 -2.27 -0.43 -20.47
C LYS A 140 -1.23 -0.03 -19.42
N HIS A 141 -1.36 -0.53 -18.19
CA HIS A 141 -0.50 -0.18 -17.08
C HIS A 141 0.50 -1.30 -16.76
N ASN A 142 1.76 -1.06 -17.13
CA ASN A 142 2.90 -1.80 -16.62
C ASN A 142 3.63 -0.91 -15.58
N PRO A 143 3.71 -1.34 -14.29
CA PRO A 143 4.24 -0.50 -13.22
C PRO A 143 5.78 -0.44 -13.17
N VAL A 144 6.47 -1.20 -14.01
CA VAL A 144 7.94 -1.29 -14.04
C VAL A 144 8.51 -1.04 -15.43
N ASN A 145 9.78 -0.61 -15.47
CA ASN A 145 10.57 -0.62 -16.69
C ASN A 145 11.01 -2.07 -16.97
N GLY A 146 10.42 -2.70 -17.99
CA GLY A 146 10.65 -4.12 -18.32
C GLY A 146 9.38 -4.95 -18.16
N ASN A 147 9.52 -6.24 -17.83
CA ASN A 147 8.38 -7.15 -17.69
C ASN A 147 8.10 -7.45 -16.19
N CYS A 148 6.91 -7.08 -15.70
CA CYS A 148 6.54 -7.27 -14.30
C CYS A 148 6.49 -8.75 -13.88
N VAL A 149 6.02 -9.63 -14.76
CA VAL A 149 5.98 -11.08 -14.50
C VAL A 149 7.40 -11.63 -14.34
N SER A 150 8.31 -11.33 -15.28
CA SER A 150 9.71 -11.76 -15.20
C SER A 150 10.43 -11.20 -13.97
N LEU A 151 10.14 -9.95 -13.59
CA LEU A 151 10.69 -9.35 -12.37
C LEU A 151 10.36 -10.19 -11.14
N TRP A 152 9.08 -10.51 -10.92
CA TRP A 152 8.66 -11.24 -9.73
C TRP A 152 9.10 -12.71 -9.74
N LYS A 153 9.08 -13.39 -10.90
CA LYS A 153 9.65 -14.75 -11.01
C LYS A 153 11.10 -14.76 -10.55
N ASN A 154 11.92 -13.87 -11.11
CA ASN A 154 13.34 -13.80 -10.79
C ASN A 154 13.60 -13.46 -9.32
N LEU A 155 12.86 -12.50 -8.76
CA LEU A 155 13.01 -12.11 -7.35
C LEU A 155 12.69 -13.26 -6.38
N ILE A 156 11.67 -14.06 -6.70
CA ILE A 156 11.27 -15.20 -5.88
C ILE A 156 12.26 -16.37 -6.04
N GLU A 157 12.67 -16.69 -7.26
CA GLU A 157 13.59 -17.79 -7.55
C GLU A 157 14.99 -17.53 -7.01
N MET A 158 15.49 -16.30 -7.17
CA MET A 158 16.86 -15.94 -6.79
C MET A 158 16.97 -15.41 -5.36
N GLY A 159 15.86 -14.95 -4.76
CA GLY A 159 15.86 -14.30 -3.46
C GLY A 159 16.74 -13.04 -3.39
N SER A 160 16.94 -12.38 -4.53
CA SER A 160 17.80 -11.20 -4.68
C SER A 160 17.13 -9.94 -4.13
N PRO A 161 17.92 -8.88 -3.85
CA PRO A 161 17.36 -7.58 -3.49
C PRO A 161 16.49 -6.99 -4.61
N PHE A 162 15.54 -6.12 -4.25
CA PHE A 162 14.67 -5.47 -5.23
C PHE A 162 15.47 -4.46 -6.11
N PRO A 163 15.48 -4.60 -7.46
CA PRO A 163 16.23 -3.71 -8.35
C PRO A 163 15.52 -2.36 -8.52
N LYS A 164 16.05 -1.29 -7.92
CA LYS A 164 15.37 0.03 -7.86
C LYS A 164 15.25 0.71 -9.23
N GLU A 165 16.11 0.37 -10.17
CA GLU A 165 16.14 0.87 -11.55
C GLU A 165 14.91 0.47 -12.37
N VAL A 166 14.21 -0.60 -11.96
CA VAL A 166 12.96 -1.02 -12.62
C VAL A 166 11.78 -0.13 -12.24
N LEU A 167 11.91 0.71 -11.19
CA LEU A 167 10.82 1.56 -10.74
C LEU A 167 10.49 2.61 -11.79
N LYS A 168 9.24 2.60 -12.25
CA LYS A 168 8.70 3.61 -13.17
C LYS A 168 8.16 4.80 -12.40
N LYS A 169 8.72 5.99 -12.67
CA LYS A 169 8.35 7.23 -11.98
C LYS A 169 6.95 7.68 -12.39
N THR A 170 6.14 8.12 -11.42
CA THR A 170 4.87 8.82 -11.68
C THR A 170 5.09 10.31 -11.91
N ASN A 171 4.04 11.04 -12.29
CA ASN A 171 4.04 12.51 -12.29
C ASN A 171 3.62 13.13 -10.93
N ARG A 172 3.54 12.32 -9.87
CA ARG A 172 3.04 12.72 -8.54
C ARG A 172 4.16 12.78 -7.51
N THR A 173 3.96 13.63 -6.50
CA THR A 173 4.70 13.60 -5.24
C THR A 173 3.77 13.22 -4.09
N LEU A 174 4.31 12.91 -2.92
CA LEU A 174 3.51 12.63 -1.73
C LEU A 174 2.44 13.69 -1.45
N LYS A 175 2.76 14.98 -1.71
CA LYS A 175 1.82 16.11 -1.56
C LYS A 175 0.47 15.88 -2.25
N TYR A 176 0.44 15.10 -3.34
CA TYR A 176 -0.80 14.77 -4.04
C TYR A 176 -1.85 14.09 -3.14
N LEU A 177 -1.41 13.31 -2.14
CA LEU A 177 -2.28 12.48 -1.29
C LEU A 177 -2.82 13.21 -0.05
N ILE A 178 -2.27 14.38 0.30
CA ILE A 178 -2.58 15.10 1.54
C ILE A 178 -3.22 16.48 1.28
N LYS A 179 -3.79 16.66 0.09
CA LYS A 179 -4.51 17.89 -0.27
C LYS A 179 -5.91 17.93 0.31
#